data_AF-A0A497K6B6-F1
#
_entry.id   AF-A0A497K6B6-F1
#
_cell.length_a   1.000
_cell.length_b   1.000
_cell.length_c   1.000
_cell.angle_alpha   90.00
_cell.angle_beta   90.00
_cell.angle_gamma   90.00
#
_symmetry.space_group_name_H-M   'P 1'
#
loop_
_entity.id
_entity.type
_entity.pdbx_description
1 polymer ?
#
loop_
_entity_poly.entity_id
_entity_poly.type
_entity_poly.pdbx_seq_one_letter_code
_entity_poly.pdbx_strand_id
1 'polypeptide(L)'
;MKMMDLVFRAWYYFRIGYSTYLAFAVAFMSYITVIYKLAIEDLALSWVFPRFYTFIIFSLVTIIPLGVLIGWFHFKRTLAYSAAMAINVESNPYNYMITPGKETEIIWPMHMLYLTALQKLLEKENMLSPEEKKSFEEVLTKIKKLREGHVIGTPRHRQLLAKLKKAK
;
A
#
# COMPACT_ATOMS: atom_id res chain seq x y z
N MET A 1 6.18 -26.13 -7.86
CA MET A 1 6.17 -24.65 -8.01
C MET A 1 6.91 -24.32 -9.31
N LYS A 2 6.36 -23.49 -10.20
CA LYS A 2 7.04 -23.16 -11.47
C LYS A 2 8.33 -22.40 -11.17
N MET A 3 9.42 -22.65 -11.90
CA MET A 3 10.74 -22.01 -11.68
C MET A 3 10.65 -20.48 -11.65
N MET A 4 9.86 -19.87 -12.53
CA MET A 4 9.61 -18.42 -12.52
C MET A 4 8.97 -17.93 -11.22
N ASP A 5 8.01 -18.66 -10.66
CA ASP A 5 7.36 -18.27 -9.40
C ASP A 5 8.36 -18.27 -8.25
N LEU A 6 9.27 -19.26 -8.21
CA LEU A 6 10.36 -19.28 -7.23
C LEU A 6 11.28 -18.06 -7.38
N VAL A 7 11.68 -17.71 -8.62
CA VAL A 7 12.54 -16.55 -8.88
C VAL A 7 11.88 -15.24 -8.45
N PHE A 8 10.62 -15.01 -8.82
CA PHE A 8 9.92 -13.78 -8.44
C PHE A 8 9.70 -13.68 -6.92
N ARG A 9 9.39 -14.79 -6.25
CA ARG A 9 9.28 -14.83 -4.80
C ARG A 9 10.62 -14.56 -4.11
N ALA A 10 11.69 -15.21 -4.57
CA ALA A 10 13.04 -14.99 -4.04
C ALA A 10 13.49 -13.53 -4.23
N TRP A 11 13.26 -12.96 -5.42
CA TRP A 11 13.55 -11.56 -5.69
C TRP A 11 12.75 -10.62 -4.78
N TYR A 12 11.47 -10.90 -4.57
CA TYR A 12 10.64 -10.14 -3.65
C TYR A 12 11.18 -10.21 -2.22
N TYR A 13 11.52 -11.41 -1.72
CA TYR A 13 12.10 -11.59 -0.39
C TYR A 13 13.43 -10.86 -0.24
N PHE A 14 14.31 -10.95 -1.23
CA PHE A 14 15.56 -10.20 -1.25
C PHE A 14 15.30 -8.70 -1.19
N ARG A 15 14.41 -8.17 -2.03
CA ARG A 15 14.09 -6.74 -2.06
C ARG A 15 13.60 -6.27 -0.70
N ILE A 16 12.65 -6.99 -0.08
CA ILE A 16 12.11 -6.61 1.24
C ILE A 16 13.18 -6.73 2.32
N GLY A 17 13.94 -7.83 2.35
CA GLY A 17 14.99 -8.04 3.35
C GLY A 17 16.09 -6.99 3.26
N TYR A 18 16.59 -6.74 2.05
CA TYR A 18 17.62 -5.75 1.80
C TYR A 18 17.11 -4.33 2.06
N SER A 19 15.99 -3.91 1.47
CA SER A 19 15.51 -2.53 1.58
C SER A 19 15.12 -2.15 3.00
N THR A 20 14.56 -3.09 3.76
CA THR A 20 14.01 -2.81 5.10
C THR A 20 15.08 -2.89 6.18
N TYR A 21 16.00 -3.84 6.10
CA TYR A 21 16.93 -4.13 7.20
C TYR A 21 18.39 -3.78 6.89
N LEU A 22 18.85 -3.92 5.65
CA LEU A 22 20.26 -3.78 5.30
C LEU A 22 20.61 -2.45 4.64
N ALA A 23 19.71 -1.91 3.82
CA ALA A 23 19.97 -0.74 2.98
C ALA A 23 20.42 0.48 3.81
N PHE A 24 19.76 0.73 4.95
CA PHE A 24 20.18 1.80 5.84
C PHE A 24 21.61 1.60 6.36
N ALA A 25 21.94 0.42 6.89
CA ALA A 25 23.27 0.16 7.45
C ALA A 25 24.37 0.26 6.38
N VAL A 26 24.14 -0.32 5.20
CA VAL A 26 25.09 -0.28 4.08
C VAL A 26 25.28 1.16 3.58
N ALA A 27 24.19 1.88 3.34
CA ALA A 27 24.26 3.25 2.86
C ALA A 27 24.87 4.19 3.90
N PHE A 28 24.47 4.05 5.16
CA PHE A 28 25.02 4.82 6.28
C PHE A 28 26.52 4.59 6.42
N MET A 29 26.97 3.33 6.51
CA MET A 29 28.40 3.03 6.65
C MET A 29 29.21 3.52 5.46
N SER A 30 28.69 3.38 4.24
CA SER A 30 29.37 3.88 3.05
C SER A 30 29.47 5.40 3.07
N TYR A 31 28.36 6.09 3.34
CA TYR A 31 28.28 7.55 3.36
C TYR A 31 29.17 8.17 4.44
N ILE A 32 29.10 7.69 5.68
CA ILE A 32 29.93 8.22 6.77
C ILE A 32 31.41 7.93 6.55
N THR A 33 31.76 6.79 5.92
CA THR A 33 33.15 6.47 5.58
C THR A 33 33.69 7.46 4.56
N VAL A 34 32.93 7.72 3.48
CA VAL A 34 33.32 8.68 2.45
C VAL A 34 33.47 10.08 3.02
N ILE A 35 32.51 10.55 3.84
CA ILE A 35 32.61 11.86 4.47
C ILE A 35 33.81 11.93 5.41
N TYR A 36 34.00 10.92 6.26
CA TYR A 36 35.10 10.95 7.20
C TYR A 36 36.45 10.99 6.49
N LYS A 37 36.64 10.14 5.48
CA LYS A 37 37.89 10.08 4.71
C LYS A 37 38.15 11.33 3.89
N LEU A 38 37.14 11.81 3.15
CA LEU A 38 37.36 12.92 2.20
C LEU A 38 37.19 14.31 2.82
N ALA A 39 36.39 14.46 3.87
CA ALA A 39 36.07 15.76 4.43
C ALA A 39 36.68 15.98 5.82
N ILE A 40 36.70 14.96 6.69
CA ILE A 40 37.18 15.14 8.06
C ILE A 40 38.70 14.99 8.16
N GLU A 41 39.25 13.92 7.59
CA GLU A 41 40.70 13.68 7.57
C GLU A 41 41.43 14.75 6.72
N ASP A 42 40.92 15.06 5.53
CA ASP A 42 41.60 15.95 4.58
C ASP A 42 41.42 17.46 4.85
N LEU A 43 40.27 17.93 5.37
CA LEU A 43 40.02 19.38 5.61
C LEU A 43 40.36 19.86 7.03
N ALA A 44 41.18 19.11 7.78
CA ALA A 44 41.64 19.46 9.13
C ALA A 44 40.53 19.66 10.19
N LEU A 45 39.36 19.02 10.02
CA LEU A 45 38.34 18.86 11.06
C LEU A 45 38.68 17.72 12.04
N SER A 46 39.85 17.11 11.89
CA SER A 46 40.38 16.02 12.71
C SER A 46 40.49 16.37 14.20
N TRP A 47 40.57 17.66 14.56
CA TRP A 47 40.52 18.09 15.96
C TRP A 47 39.15 17.88 16.62
N VAL A 48 38.06 17.92 15.84
CA VAL A 48 36.69 17.69 16.33
C VAL A 48 36.37 16.20 16.41
N PHE A 49 36.75 15.45 15.37
CA PHE A 49 36.53 14.01 15.28
C PHE A 49 37.84 13.28 14.98
N PRO A 50 38.70 13.10 16.00
CA PRO A 50 40.03 12.52 15.81
C PRO A 50 40.02 11.03 15.48
N ARG A 51 38.88 10.35 15.69
CA ARG A 51 38.75 8.91 15.47
C ARG A 51 37.44 8.61 14.75
N PHE A 52 37.48 7.70 13.79
CA PHE A 52 36.33 7.34 12.97
C PHE A 52 35.11 6.94 13.81
N TYR A 53 35.28 6.10 14.84
CA TYR A 53 34.17 5.67 15.67
C TYR A 53 33.48 6.81 16.43
N THR A 54 34.20 7.88 16.80
CA THR A 54 33.59 9.06 17.45
C THR A 54 32.67 9.80 16.50
N PHE A 55 33.07 9.90 15.22
CA PHE A 55 32.24 10.45 14.16
C PHE A 55 31.01 9.58 13.88
N ILE A 56 31.15 8.24 13.90
CA ILE A 56 30.01 7.32 13.77
C ILE A 56 28.99 7.55 14.89
N ILE A 57 29.43 7.58 16.15
CA ILE A 57 28.54 7.77 17.31
C ILE A 57 27.80 9.11 17.19
N PHE A 58 28.53 10.19 16.90
CA PHE A 58 27.93 11.51 16.69
C PHE A 58 26.90 11.51 15.54
N SER A 59 27.24 10.87 14.42
CA SER A 59 26.36 10.75 13.27
C SER A 59 25.08 9.99 13.61
N LEU A 60 25.15 8.90 14.38
CA LEU A 60 23.97 8.16 14.82
C LEU A 60 23.07 9.00 15.74
N VAL A 61 23.67 9.70 16.71
CA VAL A 61 22.94 10.55 17.67
C VAL A 61 22.25 11.73 16.99
N THR A 62 22.74 12.19 15.83
CA THR A 62 22.15 13.31 15.10
C THR A 62 21.18 12.87 14.00
N ILE A 63 21.58 11.90 13.17
CA ILE A 63 20.79 11.45 12.01
C ILE A 63 19.55 10.67 12.44
N ILE A 64 19.61 9.87 13.51
CA ILE A 64 18.45 9.09 13.95
C ILE A 64 17.32 10.02 14.43
N PRO A 65 17.52 10.96 15.38
CA PRO A 65 16.47 11.89 15.77
C PRO A 65 15.97 12.76 14.63
N LEU A 66 16.87 13.24 13.76
CA LEU A 66 16.48 14.02 12.59
C LEU A 66 15.59 13.20 11.63
N GLY A 67 15.93 11.94 11.40
CA GLY A 67 15.12 11.01 10.61
C GLY A 67 13.73 10.80 11.21
N VAL A 68 13.64 10.66 12.54
CA VAL A 68 12.35 10.59 13.24
C VAL A 68 11.54 11.87 13.06
N LEU A 69 12.16 13.05 13.18
CA LEU A 69 11.49 14.34 13.00
C LEU A 69 10.99 14.53 11.56
N ILE A 70 11.82 14.25 10.56
CA ILE A 70 11.45 14.32 9.14
C ILE A 70 10.31 13.33 8.85
N GLY A 71 10.42 12.10 9.34
CA GLY A 71 9.38 11.08 9.20
C GLY A 71 8.06 11.54 9.82
N TRP A 72 8.09 12.03 11.06
CA TRP A 72 6.91 12.58 11.72
C TRP A 72 6.30 13.74 10.90
N PHE A 73 7.12 14.65 10.38
CA PHE A 73 6.64 15.75 9.55
C PHE A 73 5.98 15.26 8.27
N HIS A 74 6.61 14.31 7.57
CA HIS A 74 6.05 13.67 6.39
C HIS A 74 4.66 13.07 6.65
N PHE A 75 4.52 12.30 7.73
CA PHE A 75 3.26 11.63 8.08
C PHE A 75 2.18 12.55 8.65
N LYS A 76 2.55 13.57 9.44
CA LYS A 76 1.59 14.36 10.23
C LYS A 76 1.40 15.80 9.78
N ARG A 77 2.35 16.36 9.06
CA ARG A 77 2.41 17.81 8.78
C ARG A 77 2.45 18.16 7.30
N THR A 78 2.60 17.17 6.41
CA THR A 78 2.59 17.39 4.95
C THR A 78 1.43 16.68 4.26
N LEU A 79 1.06 17.15 3.07
CA LEU A 79 0.09 16.49 2.19
C LEU A 79 0.67 15.26 1.46
N ALA A 80 1.97 14.99 1.59
CA ALA A 80 2.65 13.93 0.87
C ALA A 80 2.14 12.54 1.26
N TYR A 81 1.94 12.30 2.57
CA TYR A 81 1.40 11.03 3.05
C TYR A 81 -0.03 10.77 2.55
N SER A 82 -0.92 11.77 2.67
CA SER A 82 -2.29 11.64 2.17
C SER A 82 -2.36 11.39 0.67
N ALA A 83 -1.52 12.08 -0.12
CA ALA A 83 -1.44 11.86 -1.56
C ALA A 83 -0.95 10.43 -1.89
N ALA A 84 0.07 9.95 -1.19
CA ALA A 84 0.57 8.58 -1.36
C ALA A 84 -0.50 7.54 -1.01
N MET A 85 -1.28 7.74 0.05
CA MET A 85 -2.38 6.85 0.41
C MET A 85 -3.50 6.88 -0.63
N ALA A 86 -3.89 8.06 -1.13
CA ALA A 86 -4.88 8.17 -2.19
C ALA A 86 -4.44 7.39 -3.44
N ILE A 87 -3.19 7.53 -3.87
CA ILE A 87 -2.64 6.79 -5.01
C ILE A 87 -2.69 5.28 -4.75
N ASN A 88 -2.33 4.80 -3.56
CA ASN A 88 -2.40 3.38 -3.22
C ASN A 88 -3.84 2.85 -3.24
N VAL A 89 -4.80 3.61 -2.73
CA VAL A 89 -6.22 3.23 -2.75
C VAL A 89 -6.76 3.23 -4.18
N GLU A 90 -6.48 4.27 -4.97
CA GLU A 90 -6.96 4.37 -6.36
C GLU A 90 -6.33 3.30 -7.29
N SER A 91 -5.10 2.89 -7.00
CA SER A 91 -4.35 1.93 -7.81
C SER A 91 -4.60 0.47 -7.43
N ASN A 92 -5.11 0.19 -6.23
CA ASN A 92 -5.40 -1.18 -5.79
C ASN A 92 -6.65 -1.73 -6.50
N PRO A 93 -6.52 -2.77 -7.35
CA PRO A 93 -7.67 -3.34 -8.06
C PRO A 93 -8.71 -3.96 -7.12
N TYR A 94 -8.29 -4.49 -5.97
CA TYR A 94 -9.18 -5.15 -5.00
C TYR A 94 -10.09 -4.18 -4.23
N ASN A 95 -9.93 -2.87 -4.43
CA ASN A 95 -10.94 -1.90 -3.99
C ASN A 95 -12.18 -1.87 -4.90
N TYR A 96 -12.10 -2.53 -6.06
CA TYR A 96 -13.16 -2.54 -7.09
C TYR A 96 -13.59 -3.96 -7.50
N MET A 97 -12.95 -5.00 -6.98
CA MET A 97 -13.25 -6.42 -7.25
C MET A 97 -13.06 -7.27 -5.99
N ILE A 98 -13.67 -8.45 -5.93
CA ILE A 98 -13.53 -9.35 -4.77
C ILE A 98 -12.13 -9.97 -4.74
N THR A 99 -11.51 -9.95 -3.57
CA THR A 99 -10.25 -10.66 -3.30
C THR A 99 -10.45 -12.18 -3.42
N PRO A 100 -9.56 -12.94 -4.07
CA PRO A 100 -9.67 -14.39 -4.12
C PRO A 100 -9.61 -15.08 -2.74
N GLY A 101 -10.04 -16.35 -2.68
CA GLY A 101 -10.01 -17.16 -1.46
C GLY A 101 -11.26 -16.98 -0.62
N LYS A 102 -11.12 -16.83 0.71
CA LYS A 102 -12.26 -16.80 1.64
C LYS A 102 -13.31 -15.72 1.32
N GLU A 103 -12.89 -14.60 0.71
CA GLU A 103 -13.79 -13.53 0.34
C GLU A 103 -14.76 -14.00 -0.77
N THR A 104 -14.22 -14.56 -1.86
CA THR A 104 -15.03 -15.13 -2.96
C THR A 104 -15.82 -16.38 -2.56
N GLU A 105 -15.19 -17.29 -1.82
CA GLU A 105 -15.73 -18.63 -1.56
C GLU A 105 -16.71 -18.69 -0.38
N ILE A 106 -16.58 -17.78 0.59
CA ILE A 106 -17.35 -17.85 1.85
C ILE A 106 -18.03 -16.53 2.15
N ILE A 107 -17.28 -15.44 2.28
CA ILE A 107 -17.77 -14.19 2.86
C ILE A 107 -18.83 -13.54 1.98
N TRP A 108 -18.57 -13.30 0.69
CA TRP A 108 -19.57 -12.69 -0.18
C TRP A 108 -20.78 -13.58 -0.48
N PRO A 109 -20.64 -14.92 -0.68
CA PRO A 109 -21.79 -15.83 -0.71
C PRO A 109 -22.64 -15.76 0.56
N MET A 110 -22.01 -15.72 1.73
CA MET A 110 -22.71 -15.59 3.02
C MET A 110 -23.47 -14.26 3.12
N HIS A 111 -22.88 -13.13 2.70
CA HIS A 111 -23.58 -11.85 2.64
C HIS A 111 -24.78 -11.88 1.68
N MET A 112 -24.66 -12.54 0.52
CA MET A 112 -25.80 -12.74 -0.39
C MET A 112 -26.93 -13.52 0.28
N LEU A 113 -26.61 -14.59 1.02
CA LEU A 113 -27.60 -15.38 1.75
C LEU A 113 -28.29 -14.55 2.83
N TYR A 114 -27.53 -13.79 3.62
CA TYR A 114 -28.07 -12.90 4.66
C TYR A 114 -28.99 -11.83 4.07
N LEU A 115 -28.54 -11.12 3.02
CA LEU A 115 -29.34 -10.09 2.37
C LEU A 115 -30.60 -10.66 1.73
N THR A 116 -30.51 -11.83 1.08
CA THR A 116 -31.67 -12.50 0.47
C THR A 116 -32.67 -12.96 1.52
N ALA A 117 -32.20 -13.55 2.63
CA ALA A 117 -33.06 -13.98 3.73
C ALA A 117 -33.75 -12.78 4.41
N LEU A 118 -33.00 -11.69 4.64
CA LEU A 118 -33.54 -10.46 5.20
C LEU A 118 -34.59 -9.83 4.29
N GLN A 119 -34.30 -9.72 2.98
CA GLN A 119 -35.29 -9.20 2.03
C GLN A 119 -36.58 -10.04 2.06
N LYS A 120 -36.48 -11.37 2.00
CA LYS A 120 -37.64 -12.26 2.05
C LYS A 120 -38.46 -12.10 3.34
N LEU A 121 -37.79 -11.93 4.48
CA LEU A 121 -38.45 -11.72 5.77
C LEU A 121 -39.22 -10.39 5.77
N LEU A 122 -38.55 -9.30 5.39
CA LEU A 122 -39.17 -7.97 5.38
C LEU A 122 -40.30 -7.86 4.35
N GLU A 123 -40.17 -8.50 3.19
CA GLU A 123 -41.25 -8.58 2.18
C GLU A 123 -42.46 -9.32 2.74
N LYS A 124 -42.25 -10.43 3.47
CA LYS A 124 -43.33 -11.21 4.10
C LYS A 124 -44.09 -10.40 5.15
N GLU A 125 -43.38 -9.61 5.94
CA GLU A 125 -43.97 -8.75 6.98
C GLU A 125 -44.50 -7.41 6.43
N ASN A 126 -44.47 -7.20 5.10
CA ASN A 126 -44.85 -5.94 4.44
C ASN A 126 -44.11 -4.71 4.98
N MET A 127 -42.85 -4.89 5.39
CA MET A 127 -42.00 -3.85 5.98
C MET A 127 -41.09 -3.15 4.97
N LEU A 128 -41.19 -3.47 3.67
CA LEU A 128 -40.39 -2.87 2.62
C LEU A 128 -41.21 -1.91 1.76
N SER A 129 -40.74 -0.67 1.66
CA SER A 129 -41.16 0.24 0.59
C SER A 129 -40.66 -0.26 -0.78
N PRO A 130 -41.31 0.15 -1.89
CA PRO A 130 -40.82 -0.12 -3.23
C PRO A 130 -39.37 0.35 -3.47
N GLU A 131 -39.00 1.49 -2.91
CA GLU A 131 -37.65 2.08 -3.02
C GLU A 131 -36.59 1.23 -2.30
N GLU A 132 -36.91 0.73 -1.10
CA GLU A 132 -36.00 -0.16 -0.35
C GLU A 132 -35.86 -1.49 -1.07
N LYS A 133 -36.96 -2.06 -1.57
CA LYS A 133 -36.93 -3.30 -2.36
C LYS A 133 -35.98 -3.19 -3.56
N LYS A 134 -36.09 -2.09 -4.32
CA LYS A 134 -35.19 -1.80 -5.42
C LYS A 134 -33.73 -1.71 -4.96
N SER A 135 -33.48 -1.09 -3.81
CA SER A 135 -32.13 -0.97 -3.25
C SER A 135 -31.52 -2.33 -2.89
N PHE A 136 -32.31 -3.26 -2.32
CA PHE A 136 -31.89 -4.64 -2.08
C PHE A 136 -31.49 -5.35 -3.38
N GLU A 137 -32.34 -5.28 -4.40
CA GLU A 137 -32.12 -5.91 -5.71
C GLU A 137 -30.86 -5.34 -6.41
N GLU A 138 -30.64 -4.03 -6.33
CA GLU A 138 -29.46 -3.37 -6.89
C GLU A 138 -28.16 -3.85 -6.22
N VAL A 139 -28.16 -3.97 -4.89
CA VAL A 139 -26.99 -4.43 -4.13
C VAL A 139 -26.70 -5.91 -4.41
N LEU A 140 -27.72 -6.78 -4.37
CA LEU A 140 -27.58 -8.20 -4.71
C LEU A 140 -27.04 -8.39 -6.13
N THR A 141 -27.52 -7.58 -7.09
CA THR A 141 -27.02 -7.60 -8.47
C THR A 141 -25.54 -7.20 -8.56
N LYS A 142 -25.12 -6.16 -7.82
CA LYS A 142 -23.71 -5.73 -7.77
C LYS A 142 -22.82 -6.80 -7.16
N ILE A 143 -23.24 -7.44 -6.07
CA ILE A 143 -22.49 -8.53 -5.43
C ILE A 143 -22.38 -9.73 -6.37
N LYS A 144 -23.45 -10.08 -7.09
CA LYS A 144 -23.41 -11.16 -8.10
C LYS A 144 -22.37 -10.87 -9.19
N LYS A 145 -22.39 -9.67 -9.78
CA LYS A 145 -21.40 -9.25 -10.79
C LYS A 145 -19.98 -9.33 -10.25
N LEU A 146 -19.76 -8.84 -9.03
CA LEU A 146 -18.47 -8.91 -8.34
C LEU A 146 -17.97 -10.36 -8.19
N ARG A 147 -18.85 -11.29 -7.79
CA ARG A 147 -18.50 -12.72 -7.64
C ARG A 147 -18.17 -13.40 -8.97
N GLU A 148 -18.78 -12.94 -10.07
CA GLU A 148 -18.44 -13.35 -11.44
C GLU A 148 -17.11 -12.74 -11.93
N GLY A 149 -16.39 -11.98 -11.10
CA GLY A 149 -15.11 -11.37 -11.42
C GLY A 149 -15.20 -10.00 -12.10
N HIS A 150 -16.40 -9.42 -12.18
CA HIS A 150 -16.56 -8.07 -12.70
C HIS A 150 -16.04 -7.03 -11.72
N VAL A 151 -15.74 -5.85 -12.27
CA VAL A 151 -15.27 -4.69 -11.52
C VAL A 151 -16.43 -3.72 -11.31
N ILE A 152 -16.60 -3.20 -10.10
CA ILE A 152 -17.56 -2.13 -9.79
C ILE A 152 -16.87 -0.77 -9.69
N GLY A 153 -17.63 0.31 -9.91
CA GLY A 153 -17.07 1.66 -9.95
C GLY A 153 -16.22 1.90 -11.21
N THR A 154 -15.42 2.98 -11.19
CA THR A 154 -14.55 3.34 -12.31
C THR A 154 -13.11 3.50 -11.84
N PRO A 155 -12.27 2.45 -11.93
CA PRO A 155 -10.86 2.57 -11.61
C PRO A 155 -10.22 3.63 -12.51
N ARG A 156 -9.47 4.57 -11.93
CA ARG A 156 -8.85 5.70 -12.65
C ARG A 156 -7.98 5.23 -13.82
N HIS A 157 -7.28 4.12 -13.68
CA HIS A 157 -6.47 3.50 -14.73
C HIS A 157 -7.31 3.06 -15.95
N ARG A 158 -8.50 2.50 -15.71
CA ARG A 158 -9.41 2.06 -16.79
C ARG A 158 -10.01 3.25 -17.54
N GLN A 159 -10.26 4.37 -16.85
CA GLN A 159 -10.69 5.62 -17.49
C GLN A 159 -9.60 6.18 -18.42
N LEU A 160 -8.34 6.17 -17.98
CA LEU A 160 -7.20 6.61 -18.81
C LEU A 160 -7.02 5.73 -20.04
N LEU A 161 -7.07 4.40 -19.89
CA LEU A 161 -7.00 3.46 -21.02
C LEU A 161 -8.16 3.65 -22.01
N ALA A 162 -9.36 3.90 -21.52
CA ALA A 162 -10.52 4.17 -22.38
C ALA A 162 -10.36 5.48 -23.16
N LYS A 163 -9.81 6.54 -22.54
CA LYS A 163 -9.49 7.80 -23.22
C LYS A 163 -8.42 7.60 -24.31
N LEU A 164 -7.36 6.86 -24.00
CA LEU A 164 -6.29 6.56 -24.96
C LEU A 164 -6.78 5.71 -26.15
N LYS A 165 -7.69 4.77 -25.92
CA LYS A 165 -8.32 3.98 -27.00
C LYS A 165 -9.26 4.80 -27.88
N LYS A 166 -9.90 5.84 -27.35
CA LYS A 166 -10.77 6.76 -28.09
C LYS A 166 -10.00 7.85 -28.86
N ALA A 167 -8.73 8.07 -28.50
CA ALA A 167 -7.85 9.05 -29.15
C ALA A 167 -7.00 8.45 -30.29
N LYS A 168 -7.17 7.15 -30.57
CA LYS A 168 -6.65 6.45 -31.75
C LYS A 168 -7.80 6.18 -32.70
#